data_AF-K9XG11-F1
#
_entry.id   AF-K9XG11-F1
#
_cell.length_a   1.000
_cell.length_b   1.000
_cell.length_c   1.000
_cell.angle_alpha   90.00
_cell.angle_beta   90.00
_cell.angle_gamma   90.00
#
_symmetry.space_group_name_H-M   'P 1'
#
loop_
_entity.id
_entity.type
_entity.pdbx_description
1 polymer ?
#
loop_
_entity_poly.entity_id
_entity_poly.type
_entity_poly.pdbx_seq_one_letter_code
_entity_poly.pdbx_strand_id
1 'polypeptide(L)' 'MPIPKRNDDEVNEIDVDAGTLLVVVSALIFIPLLLVGFFSQ' A
#
# COMPACT_ATOMS: atom_id res chain seq x y z
N MET A 1 0.26 -42.59 13.10
CA MET A 1 1.29 -41.87 12.30
C MET A 1 0.86 -40.41 12.20
N PRO A 2 1.65 -39.42 12.67
CA PRO A 2 1.33 -38.03 12.40
C PRO A 2 1.80 -37.66 10.99
N ILE A 3 0.89 -37.11 10.19
CA ILE A 3 1.16 -36.61 8.84
C ILE A 3 1.85 -35.24 8.99
N PRO A 4 2.96 -34.98 8.28
CA PRO A 4 3.64 -33.69 8.37
C PRO A 4 2.76 -32.55 7.87
N LYS A 5 2.79 -31.46 8.64
CA LYS A 5 2.06 -30.20 8.45
C LYS A 5 2.20 -29.69 7.01
N ARG A 6 1.06 -29.37 6.40
CA ARG A 6 0.99 -28.61 5.16
C ARG A 6 1.55 -27.22 5.45
N ASN A 7 2.67 -26.87 4.83
CA ASN A 7 3.14 -25.49 4.78
C ASN A 7 2.24 -24.80 3.75
N ASP A 8 1.13 -24.29 4.24
CA ASP A 8 0.33 -23.35 3.49
C ASP A 8 1.15 -22.07 3.44
N ASP A 9 1.70 -21.75 2.26
CA ASP A 9 2.30 -20.45 1.97
C ASP A 9 1.21 -19.41 2.22
N GLU A 10 1.22 -18.86 3.43
CA GLU A 10 0.25 -17.88 3.92
C GLU A 10 0.44 -16.60 3.10
N VAL A 11 -0.26 -16.53 1.97
CA VAL A 11 -0.36 -15.31 1.18
C VAL A 11 -1.02 -14.28 2.09
N ASN A 12 -0.21 -13.38 2.63
CA ASN A 12 -0.66 -12.27 3.46
C ASN A 12 -1.35 -11.24 2.55
N GLU A 13 -2.57 -11.57 2.11
CA GLU A 13 -3.43 -10.68 1.34
C GLU A 13 -3.94 -9.60 2.29
N ILE A 14 -3.41 -8.38 2.10
CA ILE A 14 -3.92 -7.20 2.78
C ILE A 14 -5.08 -6.69 1.93
N ASP A 15 -6.30 -6.81 2.45
CA ASP A 15 -7.47 -6.24 1.80
C ASP A 15 -7.43 -4.72 1.92
N VAL A 16 -7.26 -4.04 0.78
CA VAL A 16 -7.19 -2.59 0.71
C VAL A 16 -8.44 -2.08 0.01
N ASP A 17 -9.25 -1.32 0.73
CA ASP A 17 -10.43 -0.68 0.15
C ASP A 17 -10.05 0.26 -1.01
N ALA A 18 -10.91 0.34 -2.02
CA ALA A 18 -10.71 1.20 -3.18
C ALA A 18 -10.55 2.67 -2.81
N GLY A 19 -11.23 3.13 -1.75
CA GLY A 19 -11.06 4.47 -1.21
C GLY A 19 -9.65 4.71 -0.63
N THR A 20 -9.08 3.71 0.03
CA THR A 20 -7.70 3.77 0.55
C THR A 20 -6.71 3.87 -0.60
N LEU A 21 -6.89 3.07 -1.65
CA LEU A 21 -6.03 3.13 -2.84
C LEU A 21 -6.08 4.51 -3.50
N LEU A 22 -7.27 5.10 -3.63
CA LEU A 22 -7.44 6.44 -4.19
C LEU A 22 -6.70 7.51 -3.37
N VAL A 23 -6.80 7.45 -2.03
CA VAL A 23 -6.10 8.38 -1.15
C VAL A 23 -4.59 8.24 -1.31
N VAL A 24 -4.06 7.01 -1.32
CA VAL A 24 -2.62 6.76 -1.49
C VAL A 24 -2.12 7.32 -2.81
N VAL A 25 -2.81 7.03 -3.92
CA VAL A 25 -2.45 7.53 -5.26
C VAL A 25 -2.51 9.06 -5.30
N SER A 26 -3.53 9.67 -4.70
CA SER A 26 -3.64 11.13 -4.63
C SER A 26 -2.49 11.75 -3.84
N ALA A 27 -2.12 11.18 -2.69
CA ALA A 27 -1.04 11.68 -1.85
C ALA A 27 0.31 11.62 -2.58
N LEU A 28 0.56 10.55 -3.35
CA LEU A 28 1.77 10.41 -4.15
C LEU A 28 1.92 11.50 -5.23
N ILE A 29 0.81 12.08 -5.71
CA ILE A 29 0.83 13.16 -6.70
C ILE A 29 0.88 14.53 -6.01
N PHE A 30 0.03 14.75 -5.01
CA PHE A 30 -0.12 16.06 -4.38
C PHE A 30 1.05 16.43 -3.47
N ILE A 31 1.65 15.48 -2.75
CA ILE A 31 2.78 15.77 -1.85
C ILE A 31 3.98 16.33 -2.63
N PRO A 32 4.46 15.71 -3.73
CA PRO A 32 5.55 16.29 -4.52
C PRO A 32 5.21 17.66 -5.11
N LEU A 33 3.98 17.85 -5.58
CA LEU A 33 3.54 19.15 -6.12
C LEU A 33 3.55 20.24 -5.04
N LEU A 34 3.11 19.92 -3.83
CA LEU A 34 3.18 20.83 -2.68
C LEU A 34 4.64 21.15 -2.33
N LEU A 35 5.53 20.16 -2.33
CA LEU A 35 6.96 20.37 -2.06
C LEU A 35 7.60 21.24 -3.14
N VAL A 36 7.36 20.97 -4.42
CA VAL A 36 7.87 21.79 -5.53
C VAL A 36 7.38 23.23 -5.43
N GLY A 37 6.08 23.43 -5.16
CA GLY A 37 5.52 24.76 -4.96
C GLY A 37 6.10 25.49 -3.74
N PHE A 38 6.39 24.77 -2.66
CA PHE A 38 6.96 25.31 -1.43
C PHE A 38 8.45 25.67 -1.56
N PHE A 39 9.24 24.84 -2.26
CA PHE A 39 10.68 25.08 -2.47
C PHE A 39 10.98 25.98 -3.68
N SER A 40 9.98 26.35 -4.48
CA SER A 40 10.14 27.27 -5.61
C SER A 40 10.04 28.76 -5.22
N GLN A 41 9.93 29.09 -3.93
CA GLN A 41 10.11 30.45 -3.39
C GLN A 41 11.59 30.78 -3.18
#